data_AF-A0A0P4VZQ5-F1
#
_entry.id   AF-A0A0P4VZQ5-F1
#
_cell.length_a   1.000
_cell.length_b   1.000
_cell.length_c   1.000
_cell.angle_alpha   90.00
_cell.angle_beta   90.00
_cell.angle_gamma   90.00
#
_symmetry.space_group_name_H-M   'P 1'
#
loop_
_entity.id
_entity.type
_entity.pdbx_description
1 polymer ?
#
loop_
_entity_poly.entity_id
_entity_poly.type
_entity_poly.pdbx_seq_one_letter_code
_entity_poly.pdbx_strand_id
1 'polypeptide(L)'
;MSKKKYTELMKLDIYEILGLSLGANESEIKKAYRKKALKCHPDKNPDNPDAAAEFDQLQKILEVLLDAGTRKAYDKLLKGRKAAKLRAREADAKTQKLRSELEERERQAQEQPRLSEEERFRRELKRLEEEGRKLIEEELEKVNRKVEEELRGRNGAPGGTSEEAKSAESQGHKIKVKWTATEDWPGYTEEEIHRLFYKWGDINALVMKQRTKKGTALIDYKTKQGADMAVQFEKGMLGKPIEVTHMTAEPKKSDAKERKPKEAAVDLKPNYDYESVSAMNQRRQAERRKLIEQIMQEEGNSESR
;
A
#
# COMPACT_ATOMS: atom_id res chain seq x y z
N MET A 1 -73.91 24.71 -10.21
CA MET A 1 -73.30 23.67 -9.35
C MET A 1 -71.98 23.24 -9.98
N SER A 2 -70.92 24.03 -9.78
CA SER A 2 -69.79 23.82 -8.85
C SER A 2 -68.63 22.99 -9.43
N LYS A 3 -67.80 23.64 -10.27
CA LYS A 3 -66.47 23.13 -10.72
C LYS A 3 -65.62 22.61 -9.55
N LYS A 4 -65.76 23.23 -8.37
CA LYS A 4 -65.07 22.86 -7.12
C LYS A 4 -65.37 21.42 -6.67
N LYS A 5 -66.62 20.94 -6.88
CA LYS A 5 -67.04 19.59 -6.47
C LYS A 5 -66.46 18.50 -7.40
N TYR A 6 -66.22 18.81 -8.69
CA TYR A 6 -65.50 17.92 -9.61
C TYR A 6 -63.99 17.88 -9.33
N THR A 7 -63.40 18.99 -8.88
CA THR A 7 -61.99 19.04 -8.51
C THR A 7 -61.66 18.12 -7.34
N GLU A 8 -62.52 18.04 -6.32
CA GLU A 8 -62.34 17.09 -5.21
C GLU A 8 -62.49 15.64 -5.68
N LEU A 9 -63.43 15.37 -6.58
CA LEU A 9 -63.62 14.04 -7.15
C LEU A 9 -62.39 13.56 -7.94
N MET A 10 -61.73 14.47 -8.66
CA MET A 10 -60.49 14.19 -9.40
C MET A 10 -59.28 13.87 -8.49
N LYS A 11 -59.34 14.21 -7.20
CA LYS A 11 -58.32 13.80 -6.22
C LYS A 11 -58.52 12.37 -5.74
N LEU A 12 -59.70 11.79 -5.88
CA LEU A 12 -59.99 10.42 -5.46
C LEU A 12 -59.74 9.42 -6.61
N ASP A 13 -59.55 8.13 -6.30
CA ASP A 13 -59.52 7.08 -7.33
C ASP A 13 -60.95 6.63 -7.65
N ILE A 14 -61.53 7.23 -8.69
CA ILE A 14 -62.92 7.06 -9.10
C ILE A 14 -63.18 5.63 -9.60
N TYR A 15 -62.17 5.00 -10.23
CA TYR A 15 -62.26 3.61 -10.65
C TYR A 15 -62.27 2.66 -9.45
N GLU A 16 -61.45 2.94 -8.42
CA GLU A 16 -61.45 2.19 -7.17
C GLU A 16 -62.80 2.30 -6.44
N ILE A 17 -63.41 3.49 -6.43
CA ILE A 17 -64.75 3.69 -5.87
C ILE A 17 -65.78 2.82 -6.61
N LEU A 18 -65.75 2.73 -7.94
CA LEU A 18 -66.66 1.85 -8.68
C LEU A 18 -66.26 0.36 -8.63
N GLY A 19 -65.08 0.03 -8.11
CA GLY A 19 -64.53 -1.33 -8.13
C GLY A 19 -64.14 -1.78 -9.54
N LEU A 20 -63.67 -0.86 -10.37
CA LEU A 20 -63.27 -1.09 -11.75
C LEU A 20 -61.75 -0.92 -11.93
N SER A 21 -61.21 -1.55 -12.95
CA SER A 21 -59.83 -1.31 -13.39
C SER A 21 -59.75 -0.05 -14.26
N LEU A 22 -58.56 0.56 -14.28
CA LEU A 22 -58.26 1.65 -15.20
C LEU A 22 -58.41 1.16 -16.65
N GLY A 23 -59.26 1.82 -17.44
CA GLY A 23 -59.53 1.41 -18.82
C GLY A 23 -60.79 0.56 -19.01
N ALA A 24 -61.61 0.36 -17.97
CA ALA A 24 -62.91 -0.32 -18.09
C ALA A 24 -63.80 0.30 -19.19
N ASN A 25 -64.52 -0.54 -19.93
CA ASN A 25 -65.39 -0.07 -21.01
C ASN A 25 -66.61 0.70 -20.47
N GLU A 26 -67.22 1.54 -21.30
CA GLU A 26 -68.40 2.33 -20.89
C GLU A 26 -69.57 1.44 -20.41
N SER A 27 -69.75 0.27 -21.03
CA SER A 27 -70.74 -0.73 -20.61
C SER A 27 -70.47 -1.29 -19.21
N GLU A 28 -69.20 -1.49 -18.86
CA GLU A 28 -68.76 -1.95 -17.54
C GLU A 28 -68.96 -0.87 -16.49
N ILE A 29 -68.66 0.40 -16.84
CA ILE A 29 -68.90 1.56 -15.99
C ILE A 29 -70.39 1.71 -15.66
N LYS A 30 -71.26 1.65 -16.67
CA LYS A 30 -72.72 1.71 -16.46
C LYS A 30 -73.23 0.53 -15.63
N LYS A 31 -72.69 -0.67 -15.83
CA LYS A 31 -73.06 -1.87 -15.04
C LYS A 31 -72.63 -1.74 -13.58
N ALA A 32 -71.39 -1.32 -13.32
CA ALA A 32 -70.88 -1.11 -11.97
C ALA A 32 -71.63 0.00 -11.23
N TYR A 33 -71.90 1.11 -11.92
CA TYR A 33 -72.73 2.19 -11.39
C TYR A 33 -74.11 1.68 -10.96
N ARG A 34 -74.84 0.97 -11.83
CA ARG A 34 -76.17 0.43 -11.48
C ARG A 34 -76.11 -0.47 -10.24
N LYS A 35 -75.11 -1.36 -10.17
CA LYS A 35 -74.92 -2.27 -9.03
C LYS A 35 -74.65 -1.49 -7.74
N LYS A 36 -73.86 -0.42 -7.79
CA LYS A 36 -73.49 0.37 -6.61
C LYS A 36 -74.58 1.36 -6.20
N ALA A 37 -75.26 1.97 -7.18
CA ALA A 37 -76.42 2.84 -6.99
C ALA A 37 -77.57 2.11 -6.30
N LEU A 38 -77.85 0.84 -6.65
CA LEU A 38 -78.86 0.04 -5.96
C LEU A 38 -78.53 -0.24 -4.49
N LYS A 39 -77.24 -0.34 -4.16
CA LYS A 39 -76.77 -0.57 -2.78
C LYS A 39 -76.84 0.69 -1.94
N CYS A 40 -76.52 1.85 -2.52
CA CYS A 40 -76.49 3.14 -1.82
C CYS A 40 -77.76 3.98 -2.06
N HIS A 41 -78.85 3.38 -2.56
CA HIS A 41 -80.06 4.14 -2.89
C HIS A 41 -80.73 4.65 -1.60
N PRO A 42 -81.09 5.94 -1.49
CA PRO A 42 -81.67 6.50 -0.26
C PRO A 42 -83.03 5.87 0.10
N ASP A 43 -83.85 5.51 -0.90
CA ASP A 43 -85.14 4.82 -0.70
C ASP A 43 -85.00 3.41 -0.09
N LYS A 44 -83.91 2.69 -0.38
CA LYS A 44 -83.66 1.35 0.16
C LYS A 44 -82.87 1.38 1.47
N ASN A 45 -82.28 2.52 1.81
CA ASN A 45 -81.48 2.73 3.01
C ASN A 45 -81.93 4.00 3.75
N PRO A 46 -83.20 4.08 4.19
CA PRO A 46 -83.73 5.27 4.84
C PRO A 46 -83.05 5.58 6.17
N ASP A 47 -82.45 4.58 6.82
CA ASP A 47 -81.76 4.72 8.11
C ASP A 47 -80.32 5.22 7.99
N ASN A 48 -79.76 5.29 6.77
CA ASN A 48 -78.38 5.75 6.55
C ASN A 48 -78.36 7.19 6.01
N PRO A 49 -77.99 8.18 6.84
CA PRO A 49 -77.92 9.59 6.42
C PRO A 49 -76.87 9.84 5.32
N ASP A 50 -75.85 9.00 5.22
CA ASP A 50 -74.78 9.12 4.23
C ASP A 50 -75.15 8.54 2.86
N ALA A 51 -76.21 7.72 2.77
CA ALA A 51 -76.63 7.10 1.52
C ALA A 51 -76.95 8.13 0.43
N ALA A 52 -77.58 9.25 0.79
CA ALA A 52 -77.85 10.34 -0.14
C ALA A 52 -76.56 11.02 -0.65
N ALA A 53 -75.57 11.22 0.21
CA ALA A 53 -74.29 11.81 -0.15
C ALA A 53 -73.45 10.87 -1.03
N GLU A 54 -73.41 9.58 -0.70
CA GLU A 54 -72.74 8.56 -1.52
C GLU A 54 -73.39 8.42 -2.89
N PHE A 55 -74.72 8.44 -2.97
CA PHE A 55 -75.45 8.38 -4.23
C PHE A 55 -75.17 9.61 -5.11
N ASP A 56 -75.19 10.82 -4.53
CA ASP A 56 -74.81 12.08 -5.21
C ASP A 56 -73.34 12.05 -5.68
N GLN A 57 -72.45 11.38 -4.94
CA GLN A 57 -71.06 11.16 -5.36
C GLN A 57 -70.97 10.19 -6.54
N LEU A 58 -71.71 9.07 -6.51
CA LEU A 58 -71.74 8.09 -7.60
C LEU A 58 -72.27 8.68 -8.89
N GLN A 59 -73.27 9.57 -8.82
CA GLN A 59 -73.80 10.28 -9.99
C GLN A 59 -72.72 11.14 -10.67
N LYS A 60 -71.95 11.92 -9.89
CA LYS A 60 -70.85 12.73 -10.44
C LYS A 60 -69.73 11.90 -11.03
N ILE A 61 -69.42 10.77 -10.38
CA ILE A 61 -68.45 9.81 -10.89
C ILE A 61 -68.86 9.33 -12.28
N LEU A 62 -70.14 8.98 -12.45
CA LEU A 62 -70.66 8.54 -13.73
C LEU A 62 -70.55 9.65 -14.78
N GLU A 63 -70.89 10.88 -14.43
CA GLU A 63 -70.78 12.04 -15.34
C GLU A 63 -69.35 12.25 -15.85
N VAL A 64 -68.34 12.19 -14.96
CA VAL A 64 -66.92 12.33 -15.33
C VAL A 64 -66.42 11.16 -16.19
N LEU A 65 -66.94 9.95 -15.99
CA LEU A 65 -66.51 8.77 -16.74
C LEU A 65 -67.25 8.59 -18.08
N LEU A 66 -68.45 9.18 -18.23
CA LEU A 66 -69.19 9.13 -19.48
C LEU A 66 -68.71 10.18 -20.49
N ASP A 67 -68.26 11.34 -20.02
CA ASP A 67 -67.66 12.33 -20.92
C ASP A 67 -66.22 11.97 -21.29
N ALA A 68 -65.97 11.75 -22.58
CA ALA A 68 -64.68 11.33 -23.09
C ALA A 68 -63.55 12.34 -22.80
N GLY A 69 -63.87 13.64 -22.77
CA GLY A 69 -62.90 14.70 -22.50
C GLY A 69 -62.40 14.67 -21.06
N THR A 70 -63.32 14.74 -20.10
CA THR A 70 -63.02 14.69 -18.66
C THR A 70 -62.45 13.34 -18.23
N ARG A 71 -62.93 12.23 -18.80
CA ARG A 71 -62.35 10.90 -18.57
C ARG A 71 -60.88 10.84 -18.99
N LYS A 72 -60.54 11.33 -20.18
CA LYS A 72 -59.14 11.32 -20.67
C LYS A 72 -58.23 12.18 -19.79
N ALA A 73 -58.73 13.35 -19.35
CA ALA A 73 -57.98 14.22 -18.44
C ALA A 73 -57.75 13.55 -17.08
N TYR A 74 -58.78 12.90 -16.54
CA TYR A 74 -58.70 12.15 -15.29
C TYR A 74 -57.74 10.96 -15.38
N ASP A 75 -57.82 10.16 -16.45
CA ASP A 75 -56.93 9.02 -16.69
C ASP A 75 -55.46 9.47 -16.76
N LYS A 76 -55.18 10.60 -17.43
CA LYS A 76 -53.83 11.18 -17.50
C LYS A 76 -53.34 11.60 -16.11
N LEU A 77 -54.17 12.29 -15.34
CA LEU A 77 -53.85 12.72 -13.98
C LEU A 77 -53.58 11.51 -13.06
N LEU A 78 -54.44 10.49 -13.11
CA LEU A 78 -54.32 9.29 -12.29
C LEU A 78 -53.05 8.49 -12.63
N LYS A 79 -52.74 8.33 -13.92
CA LYS A 79 -51.47 7.72 -14.37
C LYS A 79 -50.26 8.52 -13.90
N GLY A 80 -50.29 9.85 -14.03
CA GLY A 80 -49.24 10.74 -13.55
C GLY A 80 -49.01 10.60 -12.04
N ARG A 81 -50.08 10.59 -11.24
CA ARG A 81 -50.01 10.40 -9.79
C ARG A 81 -49.46 9.02 -9.40
N LYS A 82 -49.92 7.95 -10.04
CA LYS A 82 -49.43 6.58 -9.78
C LYS A 82 -47.93 6.48 -10.12
N ALA A 83 -47.51 7.05 -11.25
CA ALA A 83 -46.11 7.10 -11.63
C ALA A 83 -45.26 7.96 -10.67
N ALA A 84 -45.75 9.12 -10.24
CA ALA A 84 -45.06 9.96 -9.27
C ALA A 84 -44.88 9.25 -7.93
N LYS A 85 -45.92 8.57 -7.43
CA LYS A 85 -45.86 7.78 -6.19
C LYS A 85 -44.84 6.63 -6.31
N LEU A 86 -44.78 5.97 -7.46
CA LEU A 86 -43.80 4.91 -7.71
C LEU A 86 -42.37 5.46 -7.70
N ARG A 87 -42.11 6.57 -8.41
CA ARG A 87 -40.79 7.21 -8.42
C ARG A 87 -40.35 7.68 -7.05
N ALA A 88 -41.26 8.25 -6.25
CA ALA A 88 -40.97 8.65 -4.87
C ALA A 88 -40.54 7.43 -4.03
N ARG A 89 -41.31 6.33 -4.10
CA ARG A 89 -40.96 5.07 -3.40
C ARG A 89 -39.60 4.52 -3.84
N GLU A 90 -39.29 4.56 -5.14
CA GLU A 90 -37.99 4.13 -5.66
C GLU A 90 -36.84 5.02 -5.19
N ALA A 91 -37.05 6.34 -5.14
CA ALA A 91 -36.06 7.30 -4.64
C ALA A 91 -35.80 7.10 -3.13
N ASP A 92 -36.85 6.90 -2.34
CA ASP A 92 -36.76 6.62 -0.91
C ASP A 92 -35.99 5.31 -0.66
N ALA A 93 -36.32 4.25 -1.40
CA ALA A 93 -35.61 2.97 -1.30
C ALA A 93 -34.12 3.09 -1.66
N LYS A 94 -33.78 3.87 -2.71
CA LYS A 94 -32.38 4.14 -3.07
C LYS A 94 -31.65 4.92 -1.99
N THR A 95 -32.30 5.92 -1.42
CA THR A 95 -31.73 6.75 -0.35
C THR A 95 -31.48 5.91 0.91
N GLN A 96 -32.43 5.06 1.28
CA GLN A 96 -32.30 4.14 2.39
C GLN A 96 -31.15 3.16 2.19
N LYS A 97 -31.02 2.58 0.98
CA LYS A 97 -29.91 1.67 0.65
C LYS A 97 -28.56 2.36 0.73
N LEU A 98 -28.44 3.57 0.16
CA LEU A 98 -27.21 4.35 0.23
C LEU A 98 -26.83 4.66 1.68
N ARG A 99 -27.81 5.03 2.51
CA ARG A 99 -27.59 5.28 3.94
C ARG A 99 -27.08 4.04 4.66
N SER A 100 -27.70 2.87 4.46
CA SER A 100 -27.23 1.63 5.08
C SER A 100 -25.84 1.22 4.61
N GLU A 101 -25.53 1.44 3.34
CA GLU A 101 -24.21 1.13 2.77
C GLU A 101 -23.12 2.07 3.32
N LEU A 102 -23.43 3.36 3.48
CA LEU A 102 -22.55 4.34 4.13
C LEU A 102 -22.33 4.00 5.60
N GLU A 103 -23.39 3.66 6.34
CA GLU A 103 -23.32 3.29 7.76
C GLU A 103 -22.50 2.02 7.97
N GLU A 104 -22.67 1.00 7.12
CA GLU A 104 -21.87 -0.21 7.17
C GLU A 104 -20.40 0.07 6.84
N ARG A 105 -20.12 0.91 5.84
CA ARG A 105 -18.75 1.31 5.51
C ARG A 105 -18.09 2.11 6.64
N GLU A 106 -18.84 3.00 7.29
CA GLU A 106 -18.35 3.76 8.44
C GLU A 106 -18.06 2.83 9.62
N ARG A 107 -18.97 1.88 9.91
CA ARG A 107 -18.75 0.85 10.93
C ARG A 107 -17.50 0.03 10.65
N GLN A 108 -17.32 -0.44 9.41
CA GLN A 108 -16.11 -1.17 9.01
C GLN A 108 -14.83 -0.31 9.15
N ALA A 109 -14.89 0.97 8.77
CA ALA A 109 -13.77 1.89 8.91
C ALA A 109 -13.43 2.20 10.38
N GLN A 110 -14.44 2.15 11.26
CA GLN A 110 -14.29 2.37 12.70
C GLN A 110 -13.83 1.11 13.44
N GLU A 111 -14.28 -0.08 13.00
CA GLU A 111 -13.85 -1.39 13.51
C GLU A 111 -12.43 -1.77 13.05
N GLN A 112 -12.00 -1.29 11.88
CA GLN A 112 -10.59 -1.31 11.52
C GLN A 112 -9.82 -0.55 12.59
N PRO A 113 -8.89 -1.19 13.32
CA PRO A 113 -8.09 -0.46 14.29
C PRO A 113 -7.42 0.68 13.54
N ARG A 114 -7.68 1.91 13.99
CA ARG A 114 -6.88 3.09 13.60
C ARG A 114 -5.49 2.87 14.18
N LEU A 115 -4.75 1.98 13.51
CA LEU A 115 -3.34 1.76 13.76
C LEU A 115 -2.67 3.10 13.57
N SER A 116 -1.90 3.50 14.57
CA SER A 116 -1.01 4.65 14.44
C SER A 116 -0.17 4.48 13.16
N GLU A 117 0.22 5.58 12.53
CA GLU A 117 1.17 5.52 11.41
C GLU A 117 2.41 4.69 11.77
N GLU A 118 2.85 4.75 13.03
CA GLU A 118 3.93 3.91 13.58
C GLU A 118 3.59 2.42 13.56
N GLU A 119 2.36 2.01 13.89
CA GLU A 119 2.00 0.59 13.92
C GLU A 119 1.83 0.02 12.51
N ARG A 120 1.35 0.83 11.57
CA ARG A 120 1.38 0.48 10.14
C ARG A 120 2.82 0.33 9.65
N PHE A 121 3.68 1.29 9.97
CA PHE A 121 5.10 1.22 9.63
C PHE A 121 5.78 -0.01 10.24
N ARG A 122 5.55 -0.31 11.52
CA ARG A 122 6.13 -1.50 12.19
C ARG A 122 5.66 -2.81 11.57
N ARG A 123 4.38 -2.91 11.19
CA ARG A 123 3.88 -4.09 10.47
C ARG A 123 4.54 -4.25 9.11
N GLU A 124 4.64 -3.16 8.36
CA GLU A 124 5.27 -3.20 7.04
C GLU A 124 6.77 -3.52 7.14
N LEU A 125 7.48 -2.95 8.13
CA LEU A 125 8.87 -3.28 8.41
C LEU A 125 9.05 -4.77 8.71
N LYS A 126 8.23 -5.32 9.60
CA LYS A 126 8.29 -6.73 9.97
C LYS A 126 8.02 -7.64 8.77
N ARG A 127 7.06 -7.25 7.92
CA ARG A 127 6.77 -7.97 6.68
C ARG A 127 7.97 -7.95 5.72
N LEU A 128 8.59 -6.78 5.50
CA LEU A 128 9.78 -6.65 4.66
C LEU A 128 10.98 -7.41 5.23
N GLU A 129 11.15 -7.43 6.55
CA GLU A 129 12.18 -8.21 7.23
C GLU A 129 11.96 -9.72 7.03
N GLU A 130 10.72 -10.19 7.13
CA GLU A 130 10.37 -11.59 6.89
C GLU A 130 10.56 -11.98 5.40
N GLU A 131 10.13 -11.13 4.46
CA GLU A 131 10.35 -11.32 3.02
C GLU A 131 11.86 -11.32 2.69
N GLY A 132 12.63 -10.40 3.26
CA GLY A 132 14.08 -10.34 3.11
C GLY A 132 14.79 -11.55 3.72
N ARG A 133 14.38 -11.99 4.91
CA ARG A 133 14.93 -13.19 5.57
C ARG A 133 14.71 -14.43 4.72
N LYS A 134 13.50 -14.60 4.18
CA LYS A 134 13.16 -15.74 3.35
C LYS A 134 14.00 -15.78 2.06
N LEU A 135 14.24 -14.62 1.44
CA LEU A 135 15.07 -14.52 0.25
C LEU A 135 16.53 -14.91 0.54
N ILE A 136 17.08 -14.46 1.67
CA ILE A 136 18.45 -14.81 2.09
C ILE A 136 18.56 -16.32 2.36
N GLU A 137 17.55 -16.91 2.99
CA GLU A 137 17.48 -18.35 3.25
C GLU A 137 17.44 -19.16 1.95
N GLU A 138 16.58 -18.77 1.00
CA GLU A 138 16.49 -19.41 -0.32
C GLU A 138 17.81 -19.29 -1.10
N GLU A 139 18.50 -18.15 -1.04
CA GLU A 139 19.80 -17.98 -1.69
C GLU A 139 20.90 -18.80 -1.00
N LEU A 140 20.93 -18.84 0.33
CA LEU A 140 21.84 -19.72 1.09
C LEU A 140 21.63 -21.19 0.73
N GLU A 141 20.38 -21.63 0.60
CA GLU A 141 20.06 -23.00 0.23
C GLU A 141 20.50 -23.35 -1.20
N LYS A 142 20.34 -22.41 -2.14
CA LYS A 142 20.88 -22.54 -3.52
C LYS A 142 22.40 -22.63 -3.51
N VAL A 143 23.08 -21.80 -2.72
CA VAL A 143 24.55 -21.82 -2.58
C VAL A 143 25.00 -23.14 -1.98
N ASN A 144 24.37 -23.60 -0.89
CA ASN A 144 24.72 -24.85 -0.23
C ASN A 144 24.52 -26.05 -1.17
N ARG A 145 23.42 -26.06 -1.93
CA ARG A 145 23.17 -27.09 -2.95
C ARG A 145 24.25 -27.13 -4.04
N LYS A 146 24.69 -25.97 -4.52
CA LYS A 146 25.79 -25.89 -5.51
C LYS A 146 27.11 -26.42 -4.94
N VAL A 147 27.43 -26.06 -3.69
CA VAL A 147 28.62 -26.56 -3.00
C VAL A 147 28.56 -28.09 -2.84
N GLU A 148 27.40 -28.65 -2.48
CA GLU A 148 27.21 -30.10 -2.39
C GLU A 148 27.32 -30.81 -3.75
N GLU A 149 26.79 -30.22 -4.82
CA GLU A 149 26.95 -30.74 -6.19
C GLU A 149 28.41 -30.73 -6.63
N GLU A 150 29.15 -29.64 -6.37
CA GLU A 150 30.60 -29.57 -6.63
C GLU A 150 31.38 -30.62 -5.82
N LEU A 151 31.04 -30.81 -4.55
CA LEU A 151 31.65 -31.84 -3.69
C LEU A 151 31.33 -33.27 -4.17
N ARG A 152 30.11 -33.52 -4.67
CA ARG A 152 29.75 -34.82 -5.28
C ARG A 152 30.47 -35.06 -6.60
N GLY A 153 30.61 -34.04 -7.44
CA GLY A 153 31.37 -34.12 -8.70
C GLY A 153 32.86 -34.42 -8.49
N ARG A 154 33.42 -33.99 -7.35
CA ARG A 154 34.83 -34.19 -7.01
C ARG A 154 35.16 -35.57 -6.42
N ASN A 155 34.17 -36.34 -5.96
CA ASN A 155 34.36 -37.66 -5.33
C ASN A 155 34.17 -38.87 -6.29
N GLY A 156 34.23 -38.65 -7.61
CA GLY A 156 33.96 -39.67 -8.64
C GLY A 156 35.16 -40.35 -9.31
N ALA A 157 36.40 -40.26 -8.78
CA ALA A 157 37.56 -40.93 -9.38
C ALA A 157 38.36 -41.76 -8.35
N PRO A 158 38.56 -43.08 -8.57
CA PRO A 158 39.37 -43.93 -7.69
C PRO A 158 40.82 -44.01 -8.18
N GLY A 159 41.76 -43.65 -7.29
CA GLY A 159 43.16 -44.10 -7.34
C GLY A 159 44.15 -43.13 -7.97
N GLY A 160 45.15 -42.71 -7.19
CA GLY A 160 46.35 -42.06 -7.70
C GLY A 160 46.94 -41.00 -6.78
N THR A 161 47.71 -41.45 -5.79
CA THR A 161 48.91 -40.79 -5.22
C THR A 161 49.00 -39.26 -5.29
N SER A 162 48.84 -38.60 -4.14
CA SER A 162 49.82 -37.61 -3.63
C SER A 162 49.31 -37.05 -2.30
N GLU A 163 50.05 -37.34 -1.24
CA GLU A 163 49.98 -36.64 0.03
C GLU A 163 50.44 -35.19 -0.16
N GLU A 164 49.63 -34.31 -0.77
CA GLU A 164 50.00 -32.89 -0.96
C GLU A 164 48.81 -32.02 -1.37
N ALA A 165 47.77 -31.93 -0.52
CA ALA A 165 46.75 -30.88 -0.61
C ALA A 165 46.05 -30.61 0.73
N LYS A 166 46.80 -30.68 1.85
CA LYS A 166 46.37 -30.03 3.10
C LYS A 166 46.85 -28.58 3.07
N SER A 167 45.90 -27.66 3.26
CA SER A 167 46.07 -26.21 3.40
C SER A 167 46.24 -25.44 2.09
N ALA A 168 45.18 -24.74 1.65
CA ALA A 168 45.22 -23.39 1.08
C ALA A 168 43.90 -23.01 0.36
N GLU A 169 42.77 -22.90 1.07
CA GLU A 169 41.64 -22.10 0.54
C GLU A 169 40.65 -21.66 1.63
N SER A 170 41.15 -20.82 2.53
CA SER A 170 40.49 -19.62 3.11
C SER A 170 41.36 -19.15 4.27
N GLN A 171 42.60 -18.72 3.98
CA GLN A 171 43.33 -17.89 4.94
C GLN A 171 42.60 -16.55 4.99
N GLY A 172 41.55 -16.47 5.83
CA GLY A 172 40.77 -15.24 6.00
C GLY A 172 41.69 -14.06 6.30
N HIS A 173 41.33 -12.88 5.80
CA HIS A 173 42.08 -11.64 5.99
C HIS A 173 41.84 -11.11 7.40
N LYS A 174 42.33 -11.89 8.37
CA LYS A 174 42.00 -11.76 9.78
C LYS A 174 43.05 -10.93 10.48
N ILE A 175 42.59 -9.90 11.16
CA ILE A 175 43.39 -9.07 12.04
C ILE A 175 42.93 -9.26 13.48
N LYS A 176 43.88 -9.14 14.39
CA LYS A 176 43.66 -9.13 15.82
C LYS A 176 43.94 -7.73 16.35
N VAL A 177 42.95 -7.22 17.05
CA VAL A 177 42.94 -5.87 17.61
C VAL A 177 42.95 -5.99 19.13
N LYS A 178 43.81 -5.24 19.82
CA LYS A 178 43.89 -5.23 21.28
C LYS A 178 43.89 -3.81 21.82
N TRP A 179 43.30 -3.63 22.99
CA TRP A 179 43.35 -2.38 23.75
C TRP A 179 43.39 -2.65 25.25
N THR A 180 43.76 -1.63 26.01
CA THR A 180 43.77 -1.66 27.48
C THR A 180 42.90 -0.53 28.01
N ALA A 181 41.85 -0.86 28.75
CA ALA A 181 40.98 0.09 29.41
C ALA A 181 41.68 0.77 30.59
N THR A 182 41.35 2.04 30.83
CA THR A 182 41.86 2.85 31.94
C THR A 182 40.76 3.10 32.97
N GLU A 183 41.08 3.74 34.09
CA GLU A 183 40.07 4.05 35.14
C GLU A 183 38.98 5.00 34.62
N ASP A 184 39.33 5.91 33.71
CA ASP A 184 38.42 6.88 33.10
C ASP A 184 37.79 6.40 31.78
N TRP A 185 38.20 5.24 31.25
CA TRP A 185 37.69 4.71 29.98
C TRP A 185 37.52 3.18 30.02
N PRO A 186 36.28 2.67 29.96
CA PRO A 186 35.98 1.25 30.15
C PRO A 186 36.41 0.33 28.99
N GLY A 187 36.92 0.88 27.89
CA GLY A 187 37.29 0.16 26.67
C GLY A 187 36.42 0.53 25.48
N TYR A 188 36.74 -0.03 24.31
CA TYR A 188 35.97 0.20 23.10
C TYR A 188 34.64 -0.57 23.11
N THR A 189 33.59 0.04 22.58
CA THR A 189 32.33 -0.66 22.27
C THR A 189 32.38 -1.31 20.89
N GLU A 190 31.43 -2.20 20.61
CA GLU A 190 31.34 -2.89 19.32
C GLU A 190 31.11 -1.92 18.17
N GLU A 191 30.29 -0.89 18.38
CA GLU A 191 30.01 0.14 17.39
C GLU A 191 31.22 1.07 17.15
N GLU A 192 32.03 1.31 18.18
CA GLU A 192 33.27 2.08 18.05
C GLU A 192 34.32 1.30 17.25
N ILE A 193 34.52 0.01 17.55
CA ILE A 193 35.42 -0.86 16.76
C ILE A 193 34.91 -1.00 15.32
N HIS A 194 33.61 -1.24 15.12
CA HIS A 194 33.05 -1.34 13.79
C HIS A 194 33.30 -0.07 12.97
N ARG A 195 33.06 1.12 13.55
CA ARG A 195 33.34 2.40 12.87
C ARG A 195 34.81 2.61 12.53
N LEU A 196 35.71 2.27 13.46
CA LEU A 196 37.15 2.43 13.24
C LEU A 196 37.64 1.57 12.08
N PHE A 197 37.14 0.33 11.98
CA PHE A 197 37.66 -0.66 11.04
C PHE A 197 36.90 -0.76 9.72
N TYR A 198 35.63 -0.36 9.68
CA TYR A 198 34.83 -0.34 8.45
C TYR A 198 35.37 0.66 7.40
N LYS A 199 36.04 1.74 7.83
CA LYS A 199 36.63 2.73 6.91
C LYS A 199 37.76 2.16 6.05
N TRP A 200 38.37 1.05 6.47
CA TRP A 200 39.47 0.40 5.76
C TRP A 200 38.98 -0.69 4.79
N GLY A 201 37.72 -1.13 4.90
CA GLY A 201 37.13 -2.09 3.98
C GLY A 201 35.94 -2.82 4.59
N ASP A 202 35.25 -3.58 3.73
CA ASP A 202 34.12 -4.42 4.13
C ASP A 202 34.55 -5.53 5.11
N ILE A 203 33.88 -5.57 6.25
CA ILE A 203 34.07 -6.57 7.29
C ILE A 203 33.10 -7.73 7.06
N ASN A 204 33.61 -8.96 6.99
CA ASN A 204 32.81 -10.18 6.95
C ASN A 204 32.32 -10.59 8.34
N ALA A 205 33.20 -10.47 9.34
CA ALA A 205 32.88 -10.81 10.72
C ALA A 205 33.69 -9.93 11.68
N LEU A 206 33.02 -9.42 12.71
CA LEU A 206 33.62 -8.73 13.85
C LEU A 206 33.19 -9.47 15.11
N VAL A 207 34.14 -9.90 15.92
CA VAL A 207 33.87 -10.49 17.24
C VAL A 207 34.77 -9.80 18.25
N MET A 208 34.19 -9.29 19.33
CA MET A 208 34.95 -8.68 20.41
C MET A 208 34.70 -9.32 21.76
N LYS A 209 35.70 -9.24 22.63
CA LYS A 209 35.62 -9.63 24.02
C LYS A 209 36.36 -8.62 24.87
N GLN A 210 35.62 -7.94 25.74
CA GLN A 210 36.18 -7.11 26.80
C GLN A 210 36.31 -7.95 28.07
N ARG A 211 37.52 -8.07 28.59
CA ARG A 211 37.77 -8.52 29.97
C ARG A 211 38.13 -7.29 30.81
N THR A 212 37.95 -7.37 32.12
CA THR A 212 38.19 -6.30 33.12
C THR A 212 38.94 -5.06 32.61
N LYS A 213 40.25 -5.17 32.33
CA LYS A 213 41.07 -4.06 31.80
C LYS A 213 41.62 -4.30 30.38
N LYS A 214 41.39 -5.45 29.76
CA LYS A 214 41.99 -5.82 28.46
C LYS A 214 40.91 -6.26 27.48
N GLY A 215 40.91 -5.62 26.32
CA GLY A 215 40.01 -5.95 25.23
C GLY A 215 40.71 -6.61 24.06
N THR A 216 39.97 -7.44 23.35
CA THR A 216 40.43 -8.03 22.09
C THR A 216 39.27 -8.10 21.12
N ALA A 217 39.51 -7.68 19.88
CA ALA A 217 38.60 -7.93 18.76
C ALA A 217 39.31 -8.73 17.67
N LEU A 218 38.54 -9.57 16.99
CA LEU A 218 38.94 -10.32 15.80
C LEU A 218 38.08 -9.81 14.65
N ILE A 219 38.74 -9.39 13.57
CA ILE A 219 38.09 -8.81 12.41
C ILE A 219 38.52 -9.62 11.19
N ASP A 220 37.56 -10.12 10.44
CA ASP A 220 37.78 -10.79 9.15
C ASP A 220 37.34 -9.85 8.03
N TYR A 221 38.27 -9.44 7.18
CA TYR A 221 37.97 -8.58 6.05
C TYR A 221 37.62 -9.38 4.79
N LYS A 222 36.76 -8.80 3.94
CA LYS A 222 36.50 -9.33 2.59
C LYS A 222 37.74 -9.31 1.71
N THR A 223 38.64 -8.34 1.91
CA THR A 223 39.81 -8.13 1.06
C THR A 223 41.08 -8.05 1.89
N LYS A 224 42.18 -8.57 1.34
CA LYS A 224 43.52 -8.47 1.94
C LYS A 224 43.92 -7.01 2.15
N GLN A 225 43.61 -6.16 1.17
CA GLN A 225 43.91 -4.74 1.20
C GLN A 225 43.32 -4.05 2.44
N GLY A 226 42.07 -4.37 2.82
CA GLY A 226 41.45 -3.78 4.01
C GLY A 226 42.15 -4.19 5.30
N ALA A 227 42.57 -5.45 5.42
CA ALA A 227 43.35 -5.94 6.55
C ALA A 227 44.73 -5.26 6.63
N ASP A 228 45.44 -5.14 5.50
CA ASP A 228 46.77 -4.52 5.43
C ASP A 228 46.70 -3.02 5.80
N MET A 229 45.71 -2.29 5.27
CA MET A 229 45.51 -0.87 5.57
C MET A 229 45.16 -0.64 7.05
N ALA A 230 44.31 -1.48 7.62
CA ALA A 230 43.93 -1.40 9.03
C ALA A 230 45.14 -1.64 9.96
N VAL A 231 45.99 -2.62 9.65
CA VAL A 231 47.22 -2.89 10.42
C VAL A 231 48.22 -1.74 10.30
N GLN A 232 48.33 -1.15 9.11
CA GLN A 232 49.33 -0.11 8.85
C GLN A 232 48.96 1.26 9.44
N PHE A 233 47.68 1.65 9.41
CA PHE A 233 47.28 3.03 9.64
C PHE A 233 46.33 3.24 10.84
N GLU A 234 45.69 2.20 11.36
CA GLU A 234 44.78 2.37 12.50
C GLU A 234 45.56 2.50 13.81
N LYS A 235 45.31 3.58 14.55
CA LYS A 235 45.94 3.87 15.85
C LYS A 235 44.93 4.04 16.97
N GLY A 236 43.63 3.93 16.67
CA GLY A 236 42.54 4.17 17.61
C GLY A 236 42.17 5.64 17.71
N MET A 237 41.27 5.95 18.65
CA MET A 237 40.83 7.32 18.94
C MET A 237 41.85 8.05 19.82
N LEU A 238 41.79 9.39 19.80
CA LEU A 238 42.62 10.25 20.65
C LEU A 238 42.52 9.83 22.13
N GLY A 239 43.67 9.49 22.74
CA GLY A 239 43.75 9.03 24.14
C GLY A 239 43.33 7.57 24.39
N LYS A 240 42.90 6.83 23.35
CA LYS A 240 42.45 5.44 23.43
C LYS A 240 43.28 4.56 22.47
N PRO A 241 44.52 4.19 22.82
CA PRO A 241 45.40 3.49 21.89
C PRO A 241 44.88 2.08 21.57
N ILE A 242 45.15 1.63 20.34
CA ILE A 242 44.83 0.28 19.87
C ILE A 242 46.05 -0.35 19.20
N GLU A 243 46.22 -1.65 19.37
CA GLU A 243 47.26 -2.45 18.71
C GLU A 243 46.60 -3.38 17.69
N VAL A 244 47.02 -3.30 16.42
CA VAL A 244 46.47 -4.09 15.33
C VAL A 244 47.56 -4.97 14.73
N THR A 245 47.27 -6.27 14.58
CA THR A 245 48.23 -7.28 14.10
C THR A 245 47.56 -8.25 13.14
N HIS A 246 48.26 -8.72 12.10
CA HIS A 246 47.79 -9.85 11.30
C HIS A 246 47.75 -11.13 12.17
N MET A 247 46.71 -11.95 11.98
CA MET A 247 46.53 -13.17 12.77
C MET A 247 47.31 -14.37 12.21
N THR A 248 47.89 -14.26 11.00
CA THR A 248 48.70 -15.29 10.34
C THR A 248 50.07 -14.73 9.95
N ALA A 249 51.14 -15.48 10.27
CA ALA A 249 52.54 -15.06 10.20
C ALA A 249 53.04 -14.78 8.76
N GLU A 250 53.72 -13.65 8.58
CA GLU A 250 54.54 -13.35 7.39
C GLU A 250 55.91 -14.04 7.47
N PRO A 251 56.55 -14.39 6.34
CA PRO A 251 58.00 -14.45 6.25
C PRO A 251 58.59 -13.15 5.68
N LYS A 252 59.73 -12.72 6.24
CA LYS A 252 60.43 -11.44 5.98
C LYS A 252 61.36 -11.47 4.74
N LYS A 253 61.33 -10.35 4.00
CA LYS A 253 62.37 -9.53 3.29
C LYS A 253 63.54 -10.16 2.52
N SER A 254 63.84 -9.59 1.35
CA SER A 254 65.23 -9.35 0.89
C SER A 254 65.37 -8.06 0.06
N ASP A 255 66.40 -7.29 0.37
CA ASP A 255 66.87 -6.09 -0.30
C ASP A 255 67.33 -6.33 -1.75
N ALA A 256 66.98 -5.43 -2.68
CA ALA A 256 67.75 -5.20 -3.90
C ALA A 256 67.54 -3.76 -4.39
N LYS A 257 68.61 -2.98 -4.30
CA LYS A 257 68.72 -1.62 -4.81
C LYS A 257 69.05 -1.68 -6.31
N GLU A 258 68.39 -0.81 -7.07
CA GLU A 258 68.86 -0.16 -8.30
C GLU A 258 68.80 -0.95 -9.63
N ARG A 259 67.88 -0.52 -10.53
CA ARG A 259 68.18 0.10 -11.84
C ARG A 259 66.88 0.46 -12.58
N LYS A 260 66.72 1.74 -12.93
CA LYS A 260 65.79 2.17 -14.00
C LYS A 260 66.39 1.75 -15.37
N PRO A 261 65.55 1.36 -16.34
CA PRO A 261 65.42 2.23 -17.51
C PRO A 261 63.98 2.42 -18.01
N LYS A 262 63.89 3.38 -18.92
CA LYS A 262 62.74 4.16 -19.45
C LYS A 262 61.73 3.36 -20.29
N GLU A 263 60.46 3.77 -20.12
CA GLU A 263 59.38 3.99 -21.09
C GLU A 263 59.40 3.28 -22.46
N ALA A 264 58.37 2.44 -22.71
CA ALA A 264 57.42 2.63 -23.82
C ALA A 264 56.14 1.78 -23.59
N ALA A 265 55.01 2.36 -24.01
CA ALA A 265 53.61 2.06 -23.73
C ALA A 265 53.08 0.64 -24.01
N VAL A 266 52.17 0.16 -23.16
CA VAL A 266 50.82 -0.33 -23.55
C VAL A 266 49.83 -0.02 -22.42
N ASP A 267 48.81 0.77 -22.74
CA ASP A 267 47.74 1.24 -21.87
C ASP A 267 46.64 0.16 -21.81
N LEU A 268 46.46 -0.49 -20.65
CA LEU A 268 45.33 -1.38 -20.37
C LEU A 268 44.58 -0.83 -19.16
N LYS A 269 43.60 0.03 -19.42
CA LYS A 269 42.59 0.44 -18.43
C LYS A 269 41.51 -0.63 -18.33
N PRO A 270 41.26 -1.24 -17.16
CA PRO A 270 40.00 -1.90 -16.89
C PRO A 270 38.97 -0.82 -16.51
N ASN A 271 38.01 -0.62 -17.42
CA ASN A 271 36.84 0.22 -17.25
C ASN A 271 35.89 -0.41 -16.22
N TYR A 272 35.82 0.16 -15.01
CA TYR A 272 34.73 -0.09 -14.06
C TYR A 272 34.37 1.22 -13.36
N ASP A 273 33.47 1.97 -13.98
CA ASP A 273 32.81 3.12 -13.36
C ASP A 273 31.85 2.62 -12.27
N TYR A 274 32.35 2.46 -11.05
CA TYR A 274 31.52 2.30 -9.86
C TYR A 274 31.15 3.69 -9.33
N GLU A 275 30.17 4.34 -9.95
CA GLU A 275 29.51 5.46 -9.30
C GLU A 275 28.72 4.94 -8.11
N SER A 276 29.25 5.17 -6.90
CA SER A 276 28.52 4.91 -5.65
C SER A 276 27.13 5.57 -5.72
N VAL A 277 26.08 4.84 -5.32
CA VAL A 277 24.68 5.32 -5.29
C VAL A 277 24.56 6.68 -4.59
N SER A 278 25.43 6.96 -3.61
CA SER A 278 25.53 8.27 -2.96
C SER A 278 26.02 9.38 -3.89
N ALA A 279 27.03 9.11 -4.74
CA ALA A 279 27.57 10.06 -5.71
C ALA A 279 26.56 10.36 -6.83
N MET A 280 25.83 9.33 -7.29
CA MET A 280 24.74 9.48 -8.26
C MET A 280 23.60 10.34 -7.69
N ASN A 281 23.21 10.10 -6.43
CA ASN A 281 22.18 10.90 -5.75
C ASN A 281 22.62 12.34 -5.50
N GLN A 282 23.89 12.58 -5.19
CA GLN A 282 24.45 13.94 -5.04
C GLN A 282 24.47 14.70 -6.36
N ARG A 283 24.79 14.05 -7.50
CA ARG A 283 24.70 14.68 -8.82
C ARG A 283 23.27 15.01 -9.20
N ARG A 284 22.33 14.08 -9.02
CA ARG A 284 20.89 14.33 -9.27
C ARG A 284 20.36 15.48 -8.42
N GLN A 285 20.78 15.60 -7.17
CA GLN A 285 20.42 16.74 -6.32
C GLN A 285 21.06 18.05 -6.79
N ALA A 286 22.31 18.03 -7.26
CA ALA A 286 22.99 19.22 -7.79
C ALA A 286 22.38 19.69 -9.11
N GLU A 287 22.03 18.78 -10.02
CA GLU A 287 21.34 19.10 -11.27
C GLU A 287 19.95 19.66 -11.01
N ARG A 288 19.19 19.07 -10.08
CA ARG A 288 17.88 19.58 -9.67
C ARG A 288 17.97 20.99 -9.08
N ARG A 289 19.03 21.32 -8.34
CA ARG A 289 19.27 22.67 -7.82
C ARG A 289 19.56 23.68 -8.92
N LYS A 290 20.40 23.33 -9.90
CA LYS A 290 20.70 24.19 -11.06
C LYS A 290 19.46 24.47 -11.90
N LEU A 291 18.61 23.47 -12.11
CA LEU A 291 17.36 23.63 -12.86
C LEU A 291 16.38 24.57 -12.13
N ILE A 292 16.28 24.46 -10.81
CA ILE A 292 15.46 25.36 -9.99
C ILE A 292 16.00 26.80 -10.07
N GLU A 293 17.32 26.99 -10.00
CA GLU A 293 17.95 28.31 -10.12
C GLU A 293 17.71 28.94 -11.51
N GLN A 294 17.76 28.13 -12.57
CA GLN A 294 17.47 28.59 -13.93
C GLN A 294 15.99 28.98 -14.11
N ILE A 295 15.06 28.19 -13.56
CA ILE A 295 13.62 28.51 -13.58
C ILE A 295 13.35 29.80 -12.81
N MET A 296 13.97 30.00 -11.64
CA MET A 296 13.80 31.25 -10.88
C MET A 296 14.37 32.48 -11.60
N GLN A 297 15.44 32.33 -12.38
CA GLN A 297 15.99 33.41 -13.22
C GLN A 297 15.10 33.72 -14.43
N GLU A 298 14.50 32.70 -15.05
CA GLU A 298 13.56 32.88 -16.16
C GLU A 298 12.23 33.49 -15.70
N GLU A 299 11.70 33.06 -14.54
CA GLU A 299 10.48 33.64 -13.95
C GLU A 299 10.70 35.09 -13.48
N GLY A 300 11.84 35.41 -12.84
CA GLY A 300 12.17 36.78 -12.44
C GLY A 300 12.41 37.74 -13.61
N ASN A 301 12.84 37.24 -14.77
CA ASN A 301 13.01 38.04 -15.99
C ASN A 301 11.71 38.20 -16.79
N SER A 302 10.66 37.43 -16.44
CA SER A 302 9.32 37.53 -17.05
C SER A 302 8.39 38.53 -16.35
N GLU A 303 8.68 38.92 -15.10
CA GLU A 303 7.93 39.97 -14.36
C GLU A 303 8.48 41.39 -14.55
N SER A 304 9.60 41.56 -15.25
CA SER A 304 10.22 42.88 -15.53
C SER A 304 10.05 43.36 -16.98
N ARG A 305 9.06 42.85 -17.71
CA ARG A 305 8.74 43.24 -19.09
C ARG A 305 7.30 43.70 -19.26
#